data_AF-A0A2D6P7U2-F1
#
_entry.id   AF-A0A2D6P7U2-F1
#
_cell.length_a   1.000
_cell.length_b   1.000
_cell.length_c   1.000
_cell.angle_alpha   90.00
_cell.angle_beta   90.00
_cell.angle_gamma   90.00
#
_symmetry.space_group_name_H-M   'P 1'
#
loop_
_entity.id
_entity.type
_entity.pdbx_description
1 polymer ?
#
loop_
_entity_poly.entity_id
_entity_poly.type
_entity_poly.pdbx_seq_one_letter_code
_entity_poly.pdbx_strand_id
1 'polypeptide(L)'
;MESKERFIYILDYWVPFPSTEYGGLVTLIAENDQEAFDILAAEEQLDYENAHIDKLMPNIINATKLKLAEEYKSGIIDVFVT
;
A
#
# COMPACT_ATOMS: atom_id res chain seq x y z
N MET A 1 -22.66 -3.46 -15.13
CA MET A 1 -21.49 -3.76 -14.30
C MET A 1 -21.71 -3.00 -13.01
N GLU A 2 -21.70 -3.67 -11.85
CA GLU A 2 -21.65 -2.94 -10.59
C GLU A 2 -20.33 -2.19 -10.53
N SER A 3 -20.39 -0.89 -10.28
CA SER A 3 -19.21 -0.10 -9.96
C SER A 3 -18.74 -0.54 -8.58
N LYS A 4 -17.59 -1.21 -8.53
CA LYS A 4 -16.97 -1.56 -7.27
C LYS A 4 -16.35 -0.31 -6.65
N GLU A 5 -16.69 -0.06 -5.38
CA GLU A 5 -16.10 1.04 -4.63
C GLU A 5 -14.59 0.83 -4.50
N ARG A 6 -13.82 1.88 -4.77
CA ARG A 6 -12.36 1.86 -4.66
C ARG A 6 -11.86 3.07 -3.90
N PHE A 7 -10.69 2.91 -3.31
CA PHE A 7 -10.04 3.90 -2.49
C PHE A 7 -8.63 4.11 -2.99
N ILE A 8 -8.14 5.35 -2.90
CA ILE A 8 -6.71 5.62 -2.88
C ILE A 8 -6.22 5.42 -1.45
N TYR A 9 -5.25 4.55 -1.30
CA TYR A 9 -4.53 4.27 -0.07
C TYR A 9 -3.21 5.03 -0.11
N ILE A 10 -2.92 5.76 0.97
CA ILE A 10 -1.65 6.46 1.18
C ILE A 10 -1.01 5.83 2.42
N LEU A 11 0.08 5.09 2.20
CA LEU A 11 0.80 4.34 3.23
C LEU A 11 2.16 4.96 3.47
N ASP A 12 2.53 5.07 4.74
CA ASP A 12 3.91 5.32 5.12
C ASP A 12 4.71 4.02 4.92
N TYR A 13 5.75 4.07 4.10
CA TYR A 13 6.76 3.01 4.05
C TYR A 13 7.81 3.29 5.10
N TRP A 14 8.12 2.31 5.94
CA TRP A 14 9.14 2.45 6.98
C TRP A 14 9.78 1.11 7.31
N VAL A 15 11.12 1.14 7.41
CA VAL A 15 11.93 -0.01 7.85
C VAL A 15 12.48 0.27 9.26
N PRO A 16 12.39 -0.69 10.21
CA PRO A 16 12.94 -0.51 11.54
C PRO A 16 14.47 -0.46 11.56
N PHE A 17 14.98 0.10 12.65
CA PHE A 17 16.40 0.16 12.96
C PHE A 17 17.09 -1.20 12.83
N PRO A 18 18.31 -1.27 12.25
CA PRO A 18 19.23 -0.17 11.91
C PRO A 18 19.03 0.50 10.54
N SER A 19 18.10 0.00 9.73
CA SER A 19 17.85 0.51 8.38
C SER A 19 16.91 1.73 8.36
N THR A 20 16.87 2.54 9.43
CA THR A 20 15.94 3.67 9.59
C THR A 20 16.10 4.78 8.55
N GLU A 21 17.18 4.74 7.78
CA GLU A 21 17.41 5.64 6.65
C GLU A 21 16.45 5.36 5.49
N TYR A 22 15.80 4.18 5.48
CA TYR A 22 14.82 3.79 4.47
C TYR A 22 13.40 4.02 4.97
N GLY A 23 12.76 5.02 4.37
CA GLY A 23 11.38 5.41 4.63
C GLY A 23 10.77 6.01 3.37
N GLY A 24 9.47 6.27 3.40
CA GLY A 24 8.82 6.75 2.20
C GLY A 24 7.31 6.72 2.24
N LEU A 25 6.74 6.83 1.05
CA LEU A 25 5.32 6.80 0.81
C LEU A 25 5.00 5.83 -0.32
N VAL A 26 4.00 4.98 -0.11
CA VAL A 26 3.42 4.14 -1.16
C VAL A 26 1.98 4.54 -1.35
N THR A 27 1.61 4.86 -2.59
CA THR A 27 0.25 5.21 -2.96
C THR A 27 -0.31 4.15 -3.89
N LEU A 28 -1.47 3.57 -3.57
CA LEU A 28 -2.13 2.58 -4.41
C LEU A 28 -3.64 2.73 -4.45
N ILE A 29 -4.27 2.09 -5.43
CA ILE A 29 -5.73 1.96 -5.55
C ILE A 29 -6.11 0.50 -5.26
N ALA A 30 -7.12 0.32 -4.42
CA ALA A 30 -7.70 -0.99 -4.14
C ALA A 30 -9.19 -0.86 -3.73
N GLU A 31 -9.92 -1.96 -3.85
CA GLU A 31 -11.32 -2.14 -3.44
C GLU A 31 -11.44 -2.33 -1.92
N ASN A 32 -10.45 -2.96 -1.29
CA ASN A 32 -10.41 -3.23 0.15
C ASN A 32 -8.98 -3.55 0.62
N ASP A 33 -8.83 -3.71 1.94
CA ASP A 33 -7.54 -3.93 2.59
C ASP A 33 -6.87 -5.25 2.17
N GLN A 34 -7.65 -6.28 1.81
CA GLN A 34 -7.08 -7.54 1.32
C GLN A 34 -6.49 -7.38 -0.08
N GLU A 35 -7.20 -6.71 -1.00
CA GLU A 35 -6.65 -6.45 -2.34
C GLU A 35 -5.43 -5.53 -2.27
N ALA A 36 -5.44 -4.53 -1.37
CA ALA A 36 -4.27 -3.69 -1.12
C ALA A 36 -3.07 -4.52 -0.62
N PHE A 37 -3.31 -5.49 0.26
CA PHE A 37 -2.28 -6.42 0.74
C PHE A 37 -1.73 -7.28 -0.40
N ASP A 38 -2.62 -7.88 -1.21
CA ASP A 38 -2.21 -8.74 -2.32
C ASP A 38 -1.38 -7.97 -3.35
N ILE A 39 -1.73 -6.71 -3.65
CA ILE A 39 -0.96 -5.82 -4.53
C ILE A 39 0.42 -5.53 -3.95
N LEU A 40 0.50 -5.13 -2.68
CA LEU A 40 1.76 -4.75 -2.04
C LEU A 40 2.68 -5.93 -1.75
N ALA A 41 2.13 -7.10 -1.45
CA ALA A 41 2.89 -8.33 -1.23
C ALA A 41 3.50 -8.87 -2.54
N ALA A 42 2.93 -8.51 -3.69
CA ALA A 42 3.46 -8.88 -5.00
C ALA A 42 4.48 -7.87 -5.56
N GLU A 43 4.72 -6.74 -4.87
CA GLU A 43 5.64 -5.70 -5.35
C GLU A 43 7.09 -5.98 -4.94
N GLU A 44 7.89 -6.46 -5.88
CA GLU A 44 9.30 -6.83 -5.67
C GLU A 44 10.19 -5.65 -5.26
N GLN A 45 9.83 -4.41 -5.60
CA GLN A 45 10.60 -3.21 -5.22
C GLN A 45 10.48 -2.89 -3.73
N LEU A 46 9.46 -3.41 -3.05
CA LEU A 46 9.23 -3.16 -1.64
C LEU A 46 9.69 -4.38 -0.85
N ASP A 47 10.70 -4.21 0.02
CA ASP A 47 11.27 -5.30 0.80
C ASP A 47 10.37 -5.71 1.99
N TYR A 48 9.10 -5.99 1.73
CA TYR A 48 8.15 -6.47 2.72
C TYR A 48 8.35 -7.96 3.02
N GLU A 49 8.77 -8.76 2.04
CA GLU A 49 8.95 -10.21 2.18
C GLU A 49 10.06 -10.60 3.16
N ASN A 50 11.19 -9.88 3.18
CA ASN A 50 12.32 -10.25 4.04
C ASN A 50 12.29 -9.56 5.41
N ALA A 51 11.60 -8.44 5.54
CA ALA A 51 11.69 -7.62 6.73
C ALA A 51 10.44 -7.70 7.62
N HIS A 52 9.23 -7.41 7.11
CA HIS A 52 8.06 -7.11 7.96
C HIS A 52 6.67 -7.36 7.33
N ILE A 53 6.46 -8.47 6.63
CA ILE A 53 5.14 -8.77 6.03
C ILE A 53 4.01 -8.80 7.07
N ASP A 54 4.32 -9.15 8.32
CA ASP A 54 3.42 -9.13 9.47
C ASP A 54 2.94 -7.71 9.84
N LYS A 55 3.71 -6.69 9.49
CA LYS A 55 3.37 -5.27 9.73
C LYS A 55 2.64 -4.61 8.56
N LEU A 56 2.64 -5.24 7.38
CA LEU A 56 2.02 -4.69 6.19
C LEU A 56 0.51 -4.51 6.35
N MET A 57 -0.20 -5.55 6.83
CA MET A 57 -1.65 -5.46 7.04
C MET A 57 -2.04 -4.41 8.10
N PRO A 58 -1.40 -4.35 9.29
CA PRO A 58 -1.60 -3.24 10.22
C PRO A 58 -1.38 -1.85 9.59
N ASN A 59 -0.39 -1.70 8.72
CA ASN A 59 -0.15 -0.44 8.02
C ASN A 59 -1.29 -0.09 7.05
N ILE A 60 -1.74 -1.06 6.25
CA ILE A 60 -2.88 -0.92 5.34
C ILE A 60 -4.17 -0.55 6.09
N ILE A 61 -4.45 -1.20 7.21
CA ILE A 61 -5.66 -0.93 8.01
C ILE A 61 -5.66 0.52 8.50
N ASN A 62 -4.51 1.04 8.93
CA ASN A 62 -4.35 2.38 9.48
C ASN A 62 -4.03 3.47 8.44
N ALA A 63 -3.86 3.09 7.16
CA ALA A 63 -3.55 4.00 6.08
C ALA A 63 -4.61 5.09 5.90
N THR A 64 -4.21 6.23 5.32
CA THR A 64 -5.18 7.21 4.84
C THR A 64 -5.88 6.64 3.62
N LYS A 65 -7.22 6.60 3.64
CA LYS A 65 -8.07 6.05 2.58
C LYS A 65 -9.05 7.10 2.11
N LEU A 66 -9.02 7.44 0.83
CA LEU A 66 -9.97 8.38 0.23
C LEU A 66 -10.78 7.66 -0.86
N LYS A 67 -12.11 7.76 -0.78
CA LYS A 67 -13.00 7.15 -1.78
C LYS A 67 -12.83 7.84 -3.13
N LEU A 68 -12.68 7.05 -4.20
CA LEU A 68 -12.56 7.57 -5.55
C LEU A 68 -13.93 7.94 -6.12
N ALA A 69 -13.98 9.03 -6.88
CA ALA A 69 -15.21 9.53 -7.49
C ALA A 69 -15.65 8.73 -8.73
N GLU A 70 -14.68 8.11 -9.41
CA GLU A 70 -14.88 7.33 -10.63
C GLU A 70 -14.24 5.95 -10.51
N GLU A 71 -14.44 5.11 -11.52
CA GLU A 71 -13.78 3.81 -11.58
C GLU A 71 -12.32 3.95 -12.04
N TYR A 72 -11.40 3.57 -11.16
CA TYR A 72 -9.99 3.41 -11.48
C TYR A 72 -9.59 1.94 -11.40
N LYS A 73 -8.52 1.57 -12.09
CA LYS A 73 -7.93 0.23 -11.96
C LYS A 73 -7.15 0.16 -10.64
N SER A 74 -7.27 -0.97 -9.95
CA SER A 74 -6.43 -1.27 -8.81
C SER A 74 -4.95 -1.38 -9.22
N GLY A 75 -4.06 -1.03 -8.31
CA GLY A 75 -2.62 -1.07 -8.53
C GLY A 75 -1.90 0.09 -7.85
N ILE A 76 -0.57 -0.01 -7.84
CA ILE A 76 0.31 1.03 -7.31
C ILE A 76 0.25 2.24 -8.25
N ILE A 77 0.05 3.42 -7.66
CA ILE A 77 0.14 4.71 -8.35
C ILE A 77 1.57 5.21 -8.31
N ASP A 78 2.18 5.20 -7.13
CA ASP A 78 3.52 5.75 -6.91
C ASP A 78 4.21 5.11 -5.71
N VAL A 79 5.54 5.02 -5.79
CA VAL A 79 6.43 4.53 -4.74
C VAL A 79 7.56 5.54 -4.59
N PHE A 80 7.56 6.25 -3.46
CA PHE A 80 8.61 7.17 -3.11
C PHE A 80 9.31 6.67 -1.84
N VAL A 81 10.35 5.87 -2.00
CA VAL A 81 11.17 5.34 -0.90
C VAL A 81 12.62 5.78 -1.09
N THR A 82 13.31 6.10 0.02
CA THR A 82 14.71 6.54 0.03
C THR A 82 15.62 5.46 0.55
#